data_AF-A0A0U2Z9R0-F1
#
_entry.id   AF-A0A0U2Z9R0-F1
#
_cell.length_a   1.000
_cell.length_b   1.000
_cell.length_c   1.000
_cell.angle_alpha   90.00
_cell.angle_beta   90.00
_cell.angle_gamma   90.00
#
_symmetry.space_group_name_H-M   'P 1'
#
loop_
_entity.id
_entity.type
_entity.pdbx_description
1 polymer ?
#
loop_
_entity_poly.entity_id
_entity_poly.type
_entity_poly.pdbx_seq_one_letter_code
_entity_poly.pdbx_strand_id
1 'polypeptide(L)'
;MVKEACAGRMEFGICMLNPQGDKKANQHIYPVGTHVKVTDFDLLEDGLLGVTVEGQGYFRIDNITTEPDGLRMGQCHWLDAWHYELPQDAIVQMRTKLKQIFERFPDIRALYQQPSFDDPLWVMFRWLELVPVEASRKQELLQQKDCRKVLNFLTQLVN
;
A
#
# COMPACT_ATOMS: atom_id res chain seq x y z
N MET A 1 18.86 8.74 -2.29
CA MET A 1 17.82 7.91 -1.65
C MET A 1 17.81 6.47 -2.16
N VAL A 2 17.27 6.16 -3.34
CA VAL A 2 17.03 4.77 -3.81
C VAL A 2 18.28 3.87 -3.74
N LYS A 3 19.45 4.35 -4.19
CA LYS A 3 20.71 3.61 -4.10
C LYS A 3 21.07 3.18 -2.67
N GLU A 4 20.87 4.05 -1.69
CA GLU A 4 21.13 3.72 -0.28
C GLU A 4 20.09 2.74 0.27
N ALA A 5 18.85 2.80 -0.24
CA ALA A 5 17.81 1.84 0.09
C ALA A 5 18.13 0.44 -0.45
N CYS A 6 18.59 0.34 -1.71
CA CYS A 6 19.08 -0.92 -2.29
C CYS A 6 20.30 -1.48 -1.53
N ALA A 7 21.14 -0.60 -0.98
CA ALA A 7 22.27 -1.01 -0.14
C ALA A 7 21.87 -1.40 1.29
N GLY A 8 20.58 -1.37 1.63
CA GLY A 8 20.05 -1.71 2.96
C GLY A 8 20.42 -0.69 4.05
N ARG A 9 20.83 0.53 3.67
CA ARG A 9 21.27 1.58 4.60
C ARG A 9 20.16 2.53 4.99
N MET A 10 19.06 2.53 4.25
CA MET A 10 17.86 3.31 4.56
C MET A 10 16.60 2.59 4.09
N GLU A 11 15.48 2.97 4.68
CA GLU A 11 14.14 2.61 4.21
C GLU A 11 13.38 3.89 3.87
N PHE A 12 12.26 3.76 3.15
CA PHE A 12 11.49 4.93 2.73
C PHE A 12 9.99 4.64 2.74
N GLY A 13 9.20 5.70 2.64
CA GLY A 13 7.75 5.64 2.58
C GLY A 13 7.24 5.90 1.17
N ILE A 14 6.21 5.16 0.76
CA ILE A 14 5.43 5.44 -0.45
C ILE A 14 4.08 6.03 -0.03
N CYS A 15 3.72 7.16 -0.65
CA CYS A 15 2.51 7.90 -0.33
C CYS A 15 1.66 8.09 -1.59
N MET A 16 0.34 8.09 -1.40
CA MET A 16 -0.60 8.41 -2.48
C MET A 16 -0.59 9.91 -2.77
N LEU A 17 -0.74 10.26 -4.04
CA LEU A 17 -0.87 11.66 -4.46
C LEU A 17 -2.30 12.16 -4.27
N ASN A 18 -2.42 13.38 -3.75
CA ASN A 18 -3.65 14.16 -3.70
C ASN A 18 -3.67 15.14 -4.88
N PRO A 19 -4.49 14.89 -5.93
CA PRO A 19 -4.51 15.74 -7.11
C PRO A 19 -5.06 17.16 -6.85
N GLN A 20 -5.75 17.37 -5.72
CA GLN A 20 -6.32 18.66 -5.34
C GLN A 20 -5.38 19.50 -4.45
N GLY A 21 -4.23 18.95 -4.08
CA GLY A 21 -3.32 19.60 -3.13
C GLY A 21 -2.27 20.50 -3.80
N ASP A 22 -1.88 21.57 -3.12
CA ASP A 22 -0.75 22.41 -3.54
C ASP A 22 0.59 21.68 -3.39
N LYS A 23 1.37 21.64 -4.48
CA LYS A 23 2.70 21.02 -4.50
C LYS A 23 3.73 21.78 -3.65
N LYS A 24 3.67 23.11 -3.64
CA LYS A 24 4.59 23.98 -2.88
C LYS A 24 4.37 23.84 -1.38
N ALA A 25 3.11 23.65 -0.97
CA ALA A 25 2.74 23.41 0.42
C ALA A 25 2.75 21.93 0.81
N ASN A 26 3.23 21.03 -0.05
CA ASN A 26 3.21 19.57 0.15
C ASN A 26 1.82 18.94 0.41
N GLN A 27 0.73 19.66 0.13
CA GLN A 27 -0.65 19.18 0.30
C GLN A 27 -1.07 18.17 -0.79
N HIS A 28 -0.29 18.07 -1.87
CA HIS A 28 -0.44 17.05 -2.92
C HIS A 28 -0.06 15.62 -2.48
N ILE A 29 0.25 15.41 -1.20
CA ILE A 29 0.62 14.11 -0.63
C ILE A 29 -0.39 13.78 0.45
N TYR A 30 -1.02 12.62 0.36
CA TYR A 30 -1.93 12.17 1.41
C TYR A 30 -1.16 11.72 2.66
N PRO A 31 -1.75 11.87 3.86
CA PRO A 31 -1.02 11.73 5.12
C PRO A 31 -0.74 10.29 5.53
N VAL A 32 -1.49 9.29 5.05
CA VAL A 32 -1.18 7.88 5.33
C VAL A 32 -0.31 7.32 4.21
N GLY A 33 0.88 6.85 4.58
CA GLY A 33 1.82 6.20 3.70
C GLY A 33 2.09 4.76 4.12
N THR A 34 2.71 4.01 3.21
CA THR A 34 3.20 2.65 3.47
C THR A 34 4.71 2.70 3.56
N HIS A 35 5.25 2.22 4.67
CA HIS A 35 6.67 1.99 4.81
C HIS A 35 7.07 0.78 3.98
N VAL A 36 8.13 0.91 3.19
CA VAL A 36 8.55 -0.14 2.26
C VAL A 36 10.01 -0.48 2.42
N LYS A 37 10.31 -1.75 2.16
CA LYS A 37 11.67 -2.28 2.07
C LYS A 37 11.95 -2.70 0.63
N VAL A 38 13.14 -2.38 0.12
CA VAL A 38 13.60 -2.89 -1.19
C VAL A 38 13.91 -4.37 -1.04
N THR A 39 13.27 -5.20 -1.86
CA THR A 39 13.46 -6.67 -1.87
C THR A 39 14.23 -7.15 -3.09
N ASP A 40 14.20 -6.39 -4.18
CA ASP A 40 14.95 -6.67 -5.40
C ASP A 40 15.26 -5.38 -6.17
N PHE A 41 16.28 -5.41 -7.02
CA PHE A 41 16.58 -4.33 -7.95
C PHE A 41 17.24 -4.88 -9.22
N ASP A 42 16.87 -4.29 -10.35
CA ASP A 42 17.27 -4.76 -11.67
C ASP A 42 17.48 -3.58 -12.62
N LEU A 43 18.29 -3.79 -13.65
CA LEU A 43 18.44 -2.83 -14.73
C LEU A 43 17.38 -3.14 -15.78
N LEU A 44 16.48 -2.19 -16.00
CA LEU A 44 15.42 -2.27 -16.99
C LEU A 44 15.99 -2.14 -18.42
N GLU A 45 15.21 -2.53 -19.42
CA GLU A 45 15.61 -2.51 -20.83
C GLU A 45 16.00 -1.11 -21.33
N ASP A 46 15.43 -0.07 -20.73
CA ASP A 46 15.73 1.34 -21.03
C ASP A 46 16.96 1.89 -20.27
N GLY A 47 17.63 1.05 -19.48
CA GLY A 47 18.78 1.41 -18.67
C GLY A 47 18.42 2.11 -17.35
N LEU A 48 17.14 2.22 -17.00
CA LEU A 48 16.71 2.71 -15.69
C LEU A 48 16.81 1.62 -14.63
N LEU A 49 16.91 2.04 -13.36
CA LEU A 49 16.90 1.14 -12.22
C LEU A 49 15.45 0.79 -11.84
N GLY A 50 15.08 -0.47 -12.03
CA GLY A 50 13.90 -1.08 -11.43
C GLY A 50 14.15 -1.40 -9.96
N VAL A 51 13.16 -1.16 -9.11
CA VAL A 51 13.18 -1.59 -7.71
C VAL A 51 11.88 -2.28 -7.37
N THR A 52 11.99 -3.48 -6.80
CA THR A 52 10.87 -4.18 -6.19
C THR A 52 10.86 -3.86 -4.71
N VAL A 53 9.69 -3.49 -4.20
CA VAL A 53 9.52 -3.13 -2.79
C VAL A 53 8.38 -3.91 -2.15
N GLU A 54 8.51 -4.16 -0.86
CA GLU A 54 7.49 -4.81 -0.04
C GLU A 54 7.03 -3.86 1.07
N GLY A 55 5.71 -3.67 1.18
CA GLY A 55 5.10 -2.89 2.26
C GLY A 55 5.18 -3.60 3.60
N GLN A 56 5.76 -2.92 4.60
CA GLN A 56 6.01 -3.47 5.93
C GLN A 56 5.00 -2.98 6.99
N GLY A 57 4.37 -1.83 6.76
CA GLY A 57 3.42 -1.24 7.69
C GLY A 57 3.00 0.17 7.29
N TYR A 58 2.07 0.75 8.05
CA TYR A 58 1.54 2.08 7.80
C TYR A 58 2.18 3.11 8.72
N PHE A 59 2.33 4.32 8.19
CA PHE A 59 2.65 5.48 9.00
C PHE A 59 1.72 6.62 8.62
N ARG A 60 1.59 7.57 9.55
CA ARG A 60 0.98 8.86 9.29
C ARG A 60 2.03 9.95 9.33
N ILE A 61 1.97 10.83 8.35
CA ILE A 61 2.84 12.00 8.22
C ILE A 61 2.23 13.15 9.03
N ASP A 62 3.03 13.73 9.91
CA ASP A 62 2.68 14.93 10.67
C ASP A 62 3.17 16.20 9.97
N ASN A 63 4.34 16.13 9.33
CA ASN A 63 4.93 17.25 8.60
C ASN A 63 5.85 16.78 7.46
N ILE A 64 5.98 17.59 6.41
CA ILE A 64 6.86 17.33 5.26
C ILE A 64 7.74 18.55 5.00
N THR A 65 9.06 18.33 5.02
CA THR A 65 10.05 19.31 4.54
C THR A 65 10.62 18.85 3.20
N THR A 66 10.97 19.81 2.34
CA THR A 66 11.58 19.53 1.04
C THR A 66 13.03 20.02 1.07
N GLU A 67 13.97 19.12 0.81
CA GLU A 67 15.39 19.42 0.70
C GLU A 67 15.71 20.17 -0.61
N PRO A 68 16.89 20.82 -0.73
CA PRO A 68 17.25 21.60 -1.91
C PRO A 68 17.27 20.79 -3.23
N ASP A 69 17.52 19.48 -3.16
CA ASP A 69 17.50 18.57 -4.31
C ASP A 69 16.09 18.07 -4.67
N GLY A 70 15.07 18.48 -3.90
CA GLY A 70 13.67 18.09 -4.07
C GLY A 70 13.25 16.85 -3.27
N LEU A 71 14.18 16.22 -2.53
CA LEU A 71 13.85 15.09 -1.64
C LEU A 71 12.88 15.54 -0.56
N ARG A 72 11.86 14.73 -0.28
CA ARG A 72 10.87 15.01 0.76
C ARG A 72 11.16 14.18 1.99
N MET A 73 11.33 14.87 3.11
CA MET A 73 11.56 14.28 4.42
C MET A 73 10.30 14.45 5.25
N GLY A 74 9.75 13.33 5.71
CA GLY A 74 8.55 13.28 6.55
C GLY A 74 8.89 13.10 8.01
N GLN A 75 8.24 13.87 8.89
CA GLN A 75 8.11 13.51 10.30
C GLN A 75 6.85 12.66 10.43
N CYS A 76 7.01 11.43 10.91
CA CYS A 76 5.95 10.43 10.88
C CYS A 76 5.84 9.68 12.20
N HIS A 77 4.67 9.10 12.43
CA HIS A 77 4.45 8.09 13.46
C HIS A 77 3.83 6.83 12.86
N TRP A 78 4.17 5.70 13.44
CA TRP A 78 3.62 4.41 13.06
C TRP A 78 2.13 4.33 13.40
N LEU A 79 1.35 3.76 12.49
CA LEU A 79 -0.03 3.39 12.77
C LEU A 79 -0.07 1.92 13.20
N ASP A 80 -0.90 1.62 14.17
CA ASP A 80 -1.11 0.25 14.62
C ASP A 80 -1.69 -0.60 13.49
N ALA A 81 -1.32 -1.89 13.48
CA ALA A 81 -2.02 -2.87 12.65
C ALA A 81 -3.50 -2.88 13.02
N TRP A 82 -4.37 -3.11 12.03
CA TRP A 82 -5.81 -3.18 12.30
C TRP A 82 -6.13 -4.29 13.28
N HIS A 83 -6.95 -3.97 14.28
CA HIS A 83 -7.51 -5.01 15.13
C HIS A 83 -8.35 -5.96 14.28
N TYR A 84 -8.08 -7.25 14.42
CA TYR A 84 -8.64 -8.30 13.60
C TYR A 84 -9.25 -9.39 14.49
N GLU A 85 -10.58 -9.34 14.63
CA GLU A 85 -11.39 -10.43 15.15
C GLU A 85 -12.53 -10.65 14.15
N LEU A 86 -12.22 -11.35 13.05
CA LEU A 86 -13.23 -11.75 12.06
C LEU A 86 -13.33 -13.28 11.99
N PRO A 87 -14.55 -13.81 11.84
CA PRO A 87 -14.74 -15.19 11.44
C PRO A 87 -14.10 -15.45 10.07
N GLN A 88 -13.44 -16.61 9.89
CA GLN A 88 -12.78 -16.97 8.63
C GLN A 88 -13.76 -17.00 7.43
N ASP A 89 -15.03 -17.30 7.70
CA ASP A 89 -16.13 -17.29 6.75
C ASP A 89 -16.51 -15.89 6.25
N ALA A 90 -16.17 -14.83 6.98
CA ALA A 90 -16.46 -13.44 6.59
C ALA A 90 -15.80 -13.02 5.27
N ILE A 91 -14.73 -13.71 4.85
CA ILE A 91 -13.97 -13.36 3.64
C ILE A 91 -13.99 -14.45 2.55
N VAL A 92 -14.77 -15.51 2.71
CA VAL A 92 -14.77 -16.67 1.78
C VAL A 92 -14.99 -16.22 0.33
N GLN A 93 -15.97 -15.35 0.08
CA GLN A 93 -16.26 -14.86 -1.28
C GLN A 93 -15.11 -14.01 -1.83
N MET A 94 -14.58 -13.08 -1.04
CA MET A 94 -13.44 -12.25 -1.42
C MET A 94 -12.20 -13.06 -1.75
N ARG A 95 -11.89 -14.08 -0.93
CA ARG A 95 -10.79 -15.02 -1.17
C ARG A 95 -10.96 -15.77 -2.48
N THR A 96 -12.15 -16.31 -2.73
CA THR A 96 -12.45 -17.06 -3.94
C THR A 96 -12.31 -16.17 -5.18
N LYS A 97 -12.90 -14.97 -5.18
CA LYS A 97 -12.78 -14.04 -6.31
C LYS A 97 -11.34 -13.54 -6.51
N LEU A 98 -10.58 -13.32 -5.43
CA LEU A 98 -9.17 -12.95 -5.54
C LEU A 98 -8.33 -14.05 -6.20
N LYS A 99 -8.57 -15.32 -5.85
CA LYS A 99 -7.93 -16.47 -6.52
C LYS A 99 -8.24 -16.50 -8.02
N GLN A 100 -9.50 -16.26 -8.40
CA GLN A 100 -9.90 -16.18 -9.81
C GLN A 100 -9.21 -15.02 -10.56
N ILE A 101 -9.05 -13.86 -9.91
CA ILE A 101 -8.28 -12.74 -10.47
C ILE A 101 -6.82 -13.17 -10.71
N PHE A 102 -6.19 -13.82 -9.74
CA PHE A 102 -4.79 -14.26 -9.86
C PHE A 102 -4.58 -15.35 -10.91
N GLU A 103 -5.59 -16.21 -11.14
CA GLU A 103 -5.60 -17.17 -12.24
C GLU A 103 -5.77 -16.48 -13.60
N ARG A 104 -6.62 -15.45 -13.66
CA ARG A 104 -6.90 -14.70 -14.89
C ARG A 104 -5.78 -13.75 -15.29
N PHE A 105 -5.06 -13.20 -14.32
CA PHE A 105 -4.00 -12.20 -14.50
C PHE A 105 -2.70 -12.65 -13.81
N PRO A 106 -1.90 -13.53 -14.47
CA PRO A 106 -0.67 -14.08 -13.88
C PRO A 106 0.35 -13.02 -13.48
N ASP A 107 0.41 -11.89 -14.19
CA ASP A 107 1.34 -10.80 -13.88
C ASP A 107 1.05 -10.16 -12.51
N ILE A 108 -0.24 -10.03 -12.16
CA ILE A 108 -0.65 -9.56 -10.82
C ILE A 108 -0.26 -10.60 -9.77
N ARG A 109 -0.48 -11.88 -10.04
CA ARG A 109 -0.08 -12.97 -9.14
C ARG A 109 1.44 -12.98 -8.90
N ALA A 110 2.23 -12.70 -9.93
CA ALA A 110 3.69 -12.70 -9.85
C ALA A 110 4.24 -11.67 -8.85
N LEU A 111 3.49 -10.60 -8.56
CA LEU A 111 3.83 -9.61 -7.53
C LEU A 111 3.82 -10.20 -6.11
N TYR A 112 3.19 -11.35 -5.90
CA TYR A 112 3.00 -11.96 -4.58
C TYR A 112 3.54 -13.39 -4.57
N GLN A 113 4.84 -13.54 -4.26
CA GLN A 113 5.51 -14.85 -4.25
C GLN A 113 4.91 -15.82 -3.23
N GLN A 114 4.43 -15.31 -2.09
CA GLN A 114 3.81 -16.10 -1.01
C GLN A 114 2.41 -15.55 -0.66
N PRO A 115 1.37 -15.85 -1.46
CA PRO A 115 0.01 -15.38 -1.19
C PRO A 115 -0.55 -15.97 0.12
N SER A 116 -1.02 -15.12 1.03
CA SER A 116 -1.61 -15.54 2.31
C SER A 116 -3.14 -15.51 2.24
N PHE A 117 -3.73 -16.40 1.44
CA PHE A 117 -5.18 -16.41 1.20
C PHE A 117 -6.02 -16.69 2.46
N ASP A 118 -5.44 -17.31 3.49
CA ASP A 118 -6.12 -17.62 4.75
C ASP A 118 -5.93 -16.54 5.82
N ASP A 119 -5.17 -15.49 5.51
CA ASP A 119 -5.09 -14.25 6.29
C ASP A 119 -6.09 -13.23 5.74
N PRO A 120 -7.14 -12.88 6.50
CA PRO A 120 -8.16 -11.99 5.96
C PRO A 120 -7.72 -10.54 5.84
N LEU A 121 -6.78 -10.07 6.66
CA LEU A 121 -6.17 -8.75 6.47
C LEU A 121 -5.41 -8.73 5.14
N TRP A 122 -4.60 -9.75 4.88
CA TRP A 122 -3.88 -9.88 3.62
C TRP A 122 -4.82 -9.86 2.40
N VAL A 123 -5.91 -10.63 2.45
CA VAL A 123 -6.92 -10.66 1.37
C VAL A 123 -7.55 -9.27 1.17
N MET A 124 -7.93 -8.59 2.25
CA MET A 124 -8.52 -7.24 2.17
C MET A 124 -7.54 -6.21 1.59
N PHE A 125 -6.25 -6.28 1.93
CA PHE A 125 -5.25 -5.35 1.38
C PHE A 125 -5.03 -5.55 -0.12
N ARG A 126 -5.02 -6.80 -0.62
CA ARG A 126 -4.99 -7.06 -2.07
C ARG A 126 -6.20 -6.49 -2.79
N TRP A 127 -7.38 -6.64 -2.19
CA TRP A 127 -8.57 -5.98 -2.72
C TRP A 127 -8.39 -4.45 -2.73
N LEU A 128 -7.94 -3.82 -1.65
CA LEU A 128 -7.71 -2.37 -1.61
C LEU A 128 -6.70 -1.86 -2.66
N GLU A 129 -5.73 -2.68 -3.06
CA GLU A 129 -4.83 -2.38 -4.17
C GLU A 129 -5.57 -2.42 -5.52
N LEU A 130 -6.35 -3.46 -5.75
CA LEU A 130 -7.02 -3.74 -7.02
C LEU A 130 -8.28 -2.91 -7.28
N VAL A 131 -8.96 -2.43 -6.24
CA VAL A 131 -10.22 -1.70 -6.41
C VAL A 131 -10.01 -0.35 -7.12
N PRO A 132 -10.82 -0.04 -8.14
CA PRO A 132 -10.72 1.20 -8.91
C PRO A 132 -11.45 2.33 -8.17
N VAL A 133 -10.94 2.73 -7.00
CA VAL A 133 -11.44 3.90 -6.27
C VAL A 133 -10.37 4.95 -6.10
N GLU A 134 -10.81 6.20 -6.01
CA GLU A 134 -9.97 7.36 -5.80
C GLU A 134 -9.07 7.21 -4.55
N ALA A 135 -7.88 7.79 -4.63
CA ALA A 135 -6.90 7.74 -3.54
C ALA A 135 -7.47 8.32 -2.22
N SER A 136 -8.33 9.34 -2.29
CA SER A 136 -9.04 9.88 -1.11
C SER A 136 -9.84 8.80 -0.39
N ARG A 137 -10.56 7.96 -1.13
CA ARG A 137 -11.35 6.86 -0.57
C ARG A 137 -10.47 5.79 0.06
N LYS A 138 -9.34 5.45 -0.57
CA LYS A 138 -8.35 4.54 0.03
C LYS A 138 -7.79 5.12 1.34
N GLN A 139 -7.51 6.41 1.39
CA GLN A 139 -7.05 7.09 2.61
C GLN A 139 -8.09 7.08 3.73
N GLU A 140 -9.38 7.28 3.42
CA GLU A 140 -10.46 7.14 4.42
C GLU A 140 -10.49 5.73 5.02
N LEU A 141 -10.35 4.70 4.19
CA LEU A 141 -10.38 3.30 4.60
C LEU A 141 -9.13 2.91 5.41
N LEU A 142 -7.94 3.40 5.02
CA LEU A 142 -6.68 3.12 5.72
C LEU A 142 -6.58 3.78 7.10
N GLN A 143 -7.29 4.89 7.33
CA GLN A 143 -7.30 5.60 8.61
C GLN A 143 -8.20 4.96 9.68
N GLN A 144 -8.86 3.84 9.38
CA GLN A 144 -9.70 3.14 10.35
C GLN A 144 -8.85 2.40 11.40
N LYS A 145 -9.39 2.25 12.61
CA LYS A 145 -8.74 1.50 13.70
C LYS A 145 -8.95 -0.01 13.62
N ASP A 146 -9.97 -0.43 12.86
CA ASP A 146 -10.33 -1.83 12.66
C ASP A 146 -10.76 -2.08 11.22
N CYS A 147 -10.80 -3.35 10.86
CA CYS A 147 -11.08 -3.80 9.50
C CYS A 147 -12.57 -3.86 9.14
N ARG A 148 -13.53 -3.60 10.05
CA ARG A 148 -14.97 -3.85 9.79
C ARG A 148 -15.55 -2.95 8.70
N LYS A 149 -15.17 -1.67 8.69
CA LYS A 149 -15.61 -0.75 7.64
C LYS A 149 -15.04 -1.13 6.28
N VAL A 150 -13.79 -1.59 6.26
CA VAL A 150 -13.12 -2.04 5.04
C VAL A 150 -13.76 -3.33 4.54
N LEU A 151 -14.02 -4.28 5.44
CA LEU A 151 -14.76 -5.50 5.17
C LEU A 151 -16.11 -5.18 4.52
N ASN A 152 -16.94 -4.36 5.16
CA ASN A 152 -18.27 -3.99 4.64
C ASN A 152 -18.18 -3.33 3.26
N PHE A 153 -17.23 -2.42 3.07
CA PHE A 153 -17.01 -1.76 1.78
C PHE A 153 -16.63 -2.76 0.69
N LEU A 154 -15.67 -3.66 0.97
CA LEU A 154 -15.22 -4.65 0.00
C LEU A 154 -16.29 -5.72 -0.28
N THR A 155 -17.04 -6.17 0.72
CA THR A 155 -18.14 -7.12 0.53
C THR A 155 -19.20 -6.55 -0.42
N GLN A 156 -19.52 -5.26 -0.33
CA GLN A 156 -20.48 -4.62 -1.25
C GLN A 156 -19.95 -4.51 -2.68
N LEU A 157 -18.64 -4.40 -2.87
CA LEU A 157 -18.02 -4.31 -4.18
C LEU A 157 -17.84 -5.69 -4.84
N VAL A 158 -17.54 -6.69 -4.02
CA VAL A 158 -17.27 -8.06 -4.45
C VAL A 158 -18.57 -8.83 -4.67
N ASN A 159 -19.70 -8.44 -4.08
CA ASN A 159 -21.00 -9.03 -4.37
C ASN A 159 -21.57 -8.55 -5.71
#